data_AF-A0A5C5TCX4-F1
#
_entry.id   AF-A0A5C5TCX4-F1
#
_cell.length_a   1.000
_cell.length_b   1.000
_cell.length_c   1.000
_cell.angle_alpha   90.00
_cell.angle_beta   90.00
_cell.angle_gamma   90.00
#
_symmetry.space_group_name_H-M   'P 1'
#
loop_
_entity.id
_entity.type
_entity.pdbx_description
1 polymer ?
#
loop_
_entity_poly.entity_id
_entity_poly.type
_entity_poly.pdbx_seq_one_letter_code
_entity_poly.pdbx_strand_id
1 'polypeptide(L)'
;MQLLTVDDEGCYFLIDGDEIKPEELSKDNLLKLFNKMYEEGISEVQIPEVEEINSIRNPVEKEIVKQIIEKVKEFVSNLEQMKKDIESSFPSLNPED
;
A
#
# COMPACT_ATOMS: atom_id res chain seq x y z
N MET A 1 3.26 6.87 -5.49
CA MET A 1 3.93 5.57 -5.32
C MET A 1 3.25 4.41 -6.05
N GLN A 2 3.97 3.63 -6.89
CA GLN A 2 3.51 2.31 -7.35
C GLN A 2 3.92 1.24 -6.31
N LEU A 3 3.01 0.33 -5.95
CA LEU A 3 3.22 -0.67 -4.89
C LEU A 3 3.72 -2.02 -5.40
N LEU A 4 3.22 -2.41 -6.58
CA LEU A 4 3.35 -3.76 -7.11
C LEU A 4 3.65 -3.68 -8.61
N THR A 5 4.52 -4.57 -9.08
CA THR A 5 4.70 -4.89 -10.50
C THR A 5 4.31 -6.34 -10.70
N VAL A 6 3.54 -6.61 -11.76
CA VAL A 6 3.18 -7.96 -12.20
C VAL A 6 3.49 -8.05 -13.69
N ASP A 7 4.36 -8.98 -14.05
CA ASP A 7 4.75 -9.25 -15.44
C ASP A 7 4.94 -10.76 -15.68
N ASP A 8 5.47 -11.11 -16.86
CA ASP A 8 5.74 -12.51 -17.21
C ASP A 8 6.88 -13.13 -16.39
N GLU A 9 7.75 -12.32 -15.77
CA GLU A 9 8.88 -12.77 -14.94
C GLU A 9 8.49 -12.97 -13.48
N GLY A 10 7.43 -12.31 -13.00
CA GLY A 10 6.84 -12.59 -11.70
C GLY A 10 6.03 -11.44 -11.12
N CYS A 11 5.95 -11.43 -9.79
CA CYS A 11 5.29 -10.40 -9.02
C CYS A 11 6.26 -9.86 -7.97
N TYR A 12 6.37 -8.53 -7.87
CA TYR A 12 7.33 -7.86 -7.00
C TYR A 12 6.70 -6.64 -6.34
N PHE A 13 6.94 -6.48 -5.04
CA PHE A 13 6.64 -5.26 -4.31
C PHE A 13 7.78 -4.27 -4.46
N LEU A 14 7.45 -3.01 -4.73
CA LEU A 14 8.40 -1.91 -4.90
C LEU A 14 8.57 -1.16 -3.58
N ILE A 15 9.70 -1.36 -2.90
CA ILE A 15 9.95 -0.80 -1.56
C ILE A 15 11.34 -0.17 -1.56
N ASP A 16 11.41 1.16 -1.41
CA ASP A 16 12.67 1.93 -1.40
C ASP A 16 13.62 1.70 -2.60
N GLY A 17 13.04 1.36 -3.75
CA GLY A 17 13.80 1.07 -4.97
C GLY A 17 14.25 -0.39 -5.09
N ASP A 18 13.94 -1.22 -4.10
CA ASP A 18 14.10 -2.67 -4.14
C ASP A 18 12.83 -3.33 -4.70
N GLU A 19 13.03 -4.39 -5.49
CA GLU A 19 11.98 -5.30 -5.95
C GLU A 19 12.01 -6.56 -5.09
N ILE A 20 10.93 -6.79 -4.33
CA ILE A 20 10.88 -7.89 -3.35
C ILE A 20 9.74 -8.82 -3.69
N LYS A 21 10.05 -10.12 -3.82
CA LYS A 21 9.01 -11.13 -4.07
C LYS A 21 8.04 -11.22 -2.90
N PRO A 22 6.75 -11.52 -3.14
CA PRO A 22 5.77 -11.71 -2.08
C PRO A 22 6.22 -12.70 -0.99
N GLU A 23 6.85 -13.80 -1.38
CA GLU A 23 7.33 -14.83 -0.44
C GLU A 23 8.59 -14.44 0.36
N GLU A 24 9.30 -13.40 -0.08
CA GLU A 24 10.53 -12.90 0.55
C GLU A 24 10.28 -11.67 1.44
N LEU A 25 9.05 -11.17 1.49
CA LEU A 25 8.68 -10.01 2.29
C LEU A 25 8.91 -10.27 3.79
N SER A 26 9.72 -9.41 4.39
CA SER A 26 9.86 -9.33 5.84
C SER A 26 8.89 -8.32 6.46
N LYS A 27 8.74 -8.39 7.79
CA LYS A 27 7.98 -7.38 8.56
C LYS A 27 8.55 -5.97 8.38
N ASP A 28 9.87 -5.86 8.29
CA ASP A 28 10.54 -4.57 8.11
C ASP A 28 10.25 -4.00 6.72
N ASN A 29 10.16 -4.84 5.69
CA ASN A 29 9.75 -4.40 4.36
C ASN A 29 8.32 -3.83 4.37
N LEU A 30 7.39 -4.53 5.01
CA LEU A 30 6.01 -4.03 5.15
C LEU A 30 5.97 -2.71 5.90
N LEU A 31 6.65 -2.60 7.05
CA LEU A 31 6.69 -1.35 7.82
C LEU A 31 7.23 -0.19 6.99
N LYS A 32 8.30 -0.40 6.22
CA LYS A 32 8.83 0.60 5.30
C LYS A 32 7.80 1.01 4.25
N LEU A 33 7.13 0.03 3.63
CA LEU A 33 6.08 0.28 2.64
C LEU A 33 4.97 1.17 3.21
N PHE A 34 4.44 0.85 4.39
CA PHE A 34 3.37 1.62 5.03
C PHE A 34 3.81 3.04 5.44
N ASN A 35 5.02 3.18 5.99
CA ASN A 35 5.56 4.48 6.34
C ASN A 35 5.74 5.37 5.11
N LYS A 36 6.27 4.80 4.01
CA LYS A 36 6.45 5.54 2.76
C LYS A 36 5.13 6.01 2.17
N MET A 37 4.09 5.17 2.20
CA MET A 37 2.74 5.58 1.77
C MET A 37 2.19 6.74 2.61
N TYR A 38 2.50 6.77 3.91
CA TYR A 38 2.11 7.87 4.79
C TYR A 38 2.89 9.16 4.45
N GLU A 39 4.19 9.06 4.21
CA GLU A 39 5.07 10.20 3.89
C GLU A 39 4.77 10.82 2.52
N GLU A 40 4.55 10.01 1.48
CA GLU A 40 4.23 10.50 0.11
C GLU A 40 2.79 11.01 -0.02
N GLY A 41 1.92 10.71 0.94
CA GLY A 41 0.50 11.04 0.88
C GLY A 41 -0.32 9.96 0.18
N ILE A 42 -1.40 9.58 0.85
CA ILE A 42 -2.27 8.45 0.51
C ILE A 42 -2.85 8.56 -0.91
N SER A 43 -3.17 9.77 -1.35
CA SER A 43 -3.74 10.04 -2.68
C SER A 43 -2.78 9.72 -3.83
N GLU A 44 -1.48 9.59 -3.55
CA GLU A 44 -0.46 9.27 -4.54
C GLU A 44 -0.18 7.77 -4.65
N VAL A 45 -0.78 6.95 -3.77
CA VAL A 45 -0.58 5.50 -3.74
C VAL A 45 -1.42 4.82 -4.82
N GLN A 46 -0.75 4.14 -5.75
CA GLN A 46 -1.36 3.34 -6.79
C GLN A 46 -1.58 1.91 -6.28
N ILE A 47 -2.80 1.64 -5.83
CA ILE A 47 -3.21 0.32 -5.37
C ILE A 47 -3.57 -0.54 -6.57
N PRO A 48 -2.97 -1.74 -6.73
CA PRO A 48 -3.26 -2.62 -7.86
C PRO A 48 -4.73 -3.06 -7.87
N GLU A 49 -5.28 -3.15 -9.07
CA GLU A 49 -6.64 -3.61 -9.33
C GLU A 49 -6.77 -5.13 -9.14
N VAL A 50 -8.00 -5.59 -9.01
CA VAL A 50 -8.29 -7.01 -8.75
C VAL A 50 -7.85 -7.87 -9.94
N GLU A 51 -7.96 -7.35 -11.14
CA GLU A 51 -7.55 -7.95 -12.41
C GLU A 51 -6.04 -8.17 -12.46
N GLU A 52 -5.25 -7.19 -12.01
CA GLU A 52 -3.80 -7.28 -11.92
C GLU A 52 -3.37 -8.39 -10.93
N ILE A 53 -3.98 -8.41 -9.74
CA ILE A 53 -3.73 -9.47 -8.74
C ILE A 53 -4.18 -10.84 -9.29
N ASN A 54 -5.25 -10.88 -10.07
CA ASN A 54 -5.76 -12.12 -10.64
C ASN A 54 -4.85 -12.73 -11.70
N SER A 55 -4.00 -11.91 -12.34
CA SER A 55 -3.02 -12.35 -13.34
C SER A 55 -1.82 -13.10 -12.75
N ILE A 56 -1.59 -13.01 -11.44
CA ILE A 56 -0.51 -13.71 -10.73
C ILE A 56 -0.74 -15.22 -10.82
N ARG A 57 0.19 -15.93 -11.49
CA ARG A 57 0.09 -17.37 -11.77
C ARG A 57 0.34 -18.24 -10.52
N ASN A 58 1.27 -17.83 -9.66
CA ASN A 58 1.60 -18.57 -8.46
C ASN A 58 0.50 -18.34 -7.39
N PRO A 59 -0.22 -19.40 -6.96
CA PRO A 59 -1.33 -19.24 -6.00
C PRO A 59 -0.87 -18.78 -4.62
N VAL A 60 0.36 -19.10 -4.22
CA VAL A 60 0.92 -18.69 -2.92
C VAL A 60 1.22 -17.20 -2.95
N GLU A 61 1.94 -16.73 -3.97
CA GLU A 61 2.22 -15.30 -4.16
C GLU A 61 0.93 -14.49 -4.30
N LYS A 62 -0.03 -14.99 -5.08
CA LYS A 62 -1.34 -14.35 -5.26
C LYS A 62 -2.06 -14.13 -3.94
N GLU A 63 -2.06 -15.15 -3.07
CA GLU A 63 -2.71 -15.05 -1.77
C GLU A 63 -1.98 -14.06 -0.84
N ILE A 64 -0.64 -14.09 -0.83
CA ILE A 64 0.15 -13.12 -0.07
C ILE A 64 -0.13 -11.68 -0.54
N VAL A 65 -0.09 -11.46 -1.86
CA VAL A 65 -0.38 -10.16 -2.46
C VAL A 65 -1.78 -9.70 -2.08
N LYS A 66 -2.79 -10.56 -2.22
CA LYS A 66 -4.17 -10.23 -1.87
C LYS A 66 -4.29 -9.74 -0.42
N GLN A 67 -3.70 -10.46 0.53
CA GLN A 67 -3.74 -10.09 1.95
C GLN A 67 -3.04 -8.76 2.21
N ILE A 68 -1.89 -8.51 1.58
CA ILE A 68 -1.16 -7.24 1.75
C ILE A 68 -1.98 -6.09 1.16
N ILE A 69 -2.54 -6.25 -0.03
CA ILE A 69 -3.33 -5.20 -0.68
C ILE A 69 -4.62 -4.92 0.10
N GLU A 70 -5.25 -5.92 0.71
CA GLU A 70 -6.36 -5.70 1.66
C GLU A 70 -5.91 -4.84 2.85
N LYS A 71 -4.73 -5.12 3.42
CA LYS A 71 -4.17 -4.30 4.51
C LYS A 71 -3.79 -2.89 4.08
N VAL A 72 -3.30 -2.70 2.86
CA VAL A 72 -3.07 -1.37 2.27
C VAL A 72 -4.37 -0.59 2.19
N LYS A 73 -5.44 -1.20 1.66
CA LYS A 73 -6.76 -0.56 1.56
C LYS A 73 -7.33 -0.18 2.93
N GLU A 74 -7.21 -1.07 3.92
CA GLU A 74 -7.59 -0.78 5.31
C GLU A 74 -6.80 0.41 5.87
N PHE A 75 -5.48 0.44 5.67
CA PHE A 75 -4.61 1.51 6.17
C PHE A 75 -4.97 2.87 5.57
N VAL A 76 -5.14 2.93 4.25
CA VAL A 76 -5.57 4.13 3.52
C VAL A 76 -6.90 4.66 4.04
N SER A 77 -7.91 3.80 4.13
CA SER A 77 -9.24 4.15 4.66
C SER A 77 -9.17 4.68 6.09
N ASN A 78 -8.39 4.03 6.95
CA ASN A 78 -8.23 4.45 8.35
C ASN A 78 -7.57 5.83 8.46
N LEU A 79 -6.57 6.12 7.63
CA LEU A 79 -5.92 7.42 7.60
C LEU A 79 -6.86 8.53 7.09
N GLU A 80 -7.64 8.27 6.03
CA GLU A 80 -8.64 9.22 5.55
C GLU A 80 -9.70 9.52 6.62
N GLN A 81 -10.16 8.49 7.32
CA GLN A 81 -11.11 8.65 8.41
C GLN A 81 -10.50 9.48 9.55
N MET A 82 -9.27 9.17 9.98
CA MET A 82 -8.57 9.95 11.01
C MET A 82 -8.38 11.41 10.60
N LYS A 83 -8.03 11.68 9.34
CA LYS A 83 -7.92 13.04 8.81
C LYS A 83 -9.24 13.79 8.93
N LYS A 84 -10.35 13.17 8.51
CA LYS A 84 -11.68 13.75 8.61
C LYS A 84 -12.10 14.01 10.06
N ASP A 85 -11.77 13.09 10.97
CA ASP A 85 -12.09 13.23 12.39
C ASP A 85 -11.32 14.39 13.03
N ILE A 86 -10.06 14.59 12.65
CA ILE A 86 -9.24 15.74 13.07
C ILE A 86 -9.84 17.04 12.52
N GLU A 87 -10.13 17.13 11.22
CA GLU A 87 -10.73 18.31 10.59
C GLU A 87 -12.07 18.68 11.24
N SER A 88 -12.88 17.67 11.60
CA SER A 88 -14.15 17.88 12.29
C SER A 88 -13.99 18.29 13.76
N SER A 89 -12.97 17.80 14.45
CA SER A 89 -12.73 18.09 15.87
C SER A 89 -12.07 19.45 16.08
N PHE A 90 -11.32 19.93 15.09
CA PHE A 90 -10.54 21.15 15.16
C PHE A 90 -10.80 22.09 13.95
N PRO A 91 -12.05 22.52 13.72
CA PRO A 91 -12.43 23.26 12.49
C PRO A 91 -11.79 24.65 12.36
N SER A 92 -11.22 25.18 13.45
CA SER A 92 -10.55 26.49 13.48
C SER A 92 -9.03 26.41 13.38
N LEU A 93 -8.45 25.20 13.39
CA LEU A 93 -7.03 25.00 13.11
C LEU A 93 -6.88 24.87 11.59
N ASN A 94 -6.20 25.83 10.97
CA ASN A 94 -5.86 25.70 9.55
C ASN A 94 -4.84 24.56 9.39
N PRO A 95 -4.92 23.77 8.31
CA PRO A 95 -3.94 22.71 8.04
C PRO A 95 -2.51 23.23 7.75
N GLU A 96 -2.30 24.55 7.70
CA GLU A 96 -1.02 25.21 7.45
C GLU A 96 -0.80 26.37 8.45
N ASP A 97 -0.05 26.10 9.51
CA ASP A 97 0.86 27.03 10.21
C ASP A 97 2.16 26.28 10.49
#